data_AF-A0A925AHW1-F1
#
_entry.id   AF-A0A925AHW1-F1
#
_cell.length_a   1.000
_cell.length_b   1.000
_cell.length_c   1.000
_cell.angle_alpha   90.00
_cell.angle_beta   90.00
_cell.angle_gamma   90.00
#
_symmetry.space_group_name_H-M   'P 1'
#
loop_
_entity.id
_entity.type
_entity.pdbx_description
1 polymer ?
#
loop_
_entity_poly.entity_id
_entity_poly.type
_entity_poly.pdbx_seq_one_letter_code
_entity_poly.pdbx_strand_id
1 'polypeptide(L)'
;KEDYFREIHEIYKSGLDNHALLPNGMLSPMTYYNIVISGLKVNAFDWVAWFIPHYKNNLDRPHRDSAYSFNMARLHFAQRNYGEALLLLQKANYRDMLTNLSAKTMALKIYYEQGEHEVLQSHLDAMNNYLRRNRVIGYHRENYLNLIRTTKRMLALPKGKGSAKEILRSQIKTTDPLTERAWFLEMLEK
;
A
#
# COMPACT_ATOMS: atom_id res chain seq x y z
N LYS A 1 5.13 -2.04 20.53
CA LYS A 1 4.49 -2.01 19.18
C LYS A 1 4.98 -3.15 18.30
N GLU A 2 6.28 -3.46 18.31
CA GLU A 2 6.83 -4.59 17.55
C GLU A 2 6.37 -5.95 18.11
N ASP A 3 6.35 -6.10 19.43
CA ASP A 3 5.86 -7.34 20.08
C ASP A 3 4.41 -7.67 19.74
N TYR A 4 3.55 -6.65 19.63
CA TYR A 4 2.15 -6.81 19.24
C TYR A 4 1.99 -7.40 17.82
N PHE A 5 2.77 -6.92 16.86
CA PHE A 5 2.71 -7.46 15.49
C PHE A 5 3.32 -8.86 15.41
N ARG A 6 4.31 -9.18 16.25
CA ARG A 6 4.87 -10.53 16.38
C ARG A 6 3.81 -11.50 16.91
N GLU A 7 3.13 -11.16 17.99
CA GLU A 7 2.04 -11.97 18.54
C GLU A 7 0.92 -12.20 17.51
N ILE A 8 0.45 -11.14 16.85
CA ILE A 8 -0.57 -11.25 15.80
C ILE A 8 -0.12 -12.18 14.67
N HIS A 9 1.13 -12.05 14.25
CA HIS A 9 1.66 -12.85 13.16
C HIS A 9 1.71 -14.34 13.53
N GLU A 10 2.10 -14.66 14.76
CA GLU A 10 2.09 -16.04 15.27
C GLU A 10 0.66 -16.58 15.46
N ILE A 11 -0.29 -15.74 15.89
CA ILE A 11 -1.72 -16.12 15.93
C ILE A 11 -2.22 -16.46 14.52
N TYR A 12 -1.85 -15.67 13.52
CA TYR A 12 -2.21 -15.95 12.14
C TYR A 12 -1.61 -17.27 11.64
N LYS A 13 -0.33 -17.55 11.91
CA LYS A 13 0.31 -18.83 11.57
C LYS A 13 -0.42 -20.01 12.22
N SER A 14 -0.63 -19.94 13.53
CA SER A 14 -1.35 -20.97 14.28
C SER A 14 -2.78 -21.18 13.75
N GLY A 15 -3.47 -20.10 13.37
CA GLY A 15 -4.80 -20.17 12.78
C GLY A 15 -4.82 -20.79 11.38
N LEU A 16 -3.74 -20.68 10.60
CA LEU A 16 -3.57 -21.38 9.33
C LEU A 16 -3.28 -22.87 9.56
N ASP A 17 -2.35 -23.18 10.45
CA ASP A 17 -1.92 -24.56 10.75
C ASP A 17 -3.09 -25.40 11.28
N ASN A 18 -3.90 -24.82 12.16
CA ASN A 18 -5.07 -25.47 12.73
C ASN A 18 -6.35 -25.29 11.89
N HIS A 19 -6.23 -24.72 10.68
CA HIS A 19 -7.33 -24.48 9.75
C HIS A 19 -8.46 -23.57 10.28
N ALA A 20 -8.28 -22.93 11.43
CA ALA A 20 -9.25 -22.02 12.04
C ALA A 20 -9.55 -20.78 11.17
N LEU A 21 -8.59 -20.37 10.34
CA LEU A 21 -8.73 -19.26 9.38
C LEU A 21 -9.26 -19.70 8.01
N LEU A 22 -9.50 -20.99 7.82
CA LEU A 22 -9.89 -21.61 6.56
C LEU A 22 -11.29 -22.22 6.65
N PRO A 23 -12.37 -21.46 6.95
CA PRO A 23 -13.72 -21.99 6.89
C PRO A 23 -13.99 -22.52 5.47
N ASN A 24 -14.36 -23.80 5.38
CA ASN A 24 -14.53 -24.52 4.11
C ASN A 24 -13.26 -24.53 3.22
N GLY A 25 -12.07 -24.43 3.82
CA GLY A 25 -10.80 -24.40 3.09
C GLY A 25 -10.46 -23.07 2.43
N MET A 26 -11.23 -22.01 2.70
CA MET A 26 -11.11 -20.72 2.00
C MET A 26 -10.66 -19.60 2.94
N LEU A 27 -9.79 -18.72 2.43
CA LEU A 27 -9.41 -17.47 3.07
C LEU A 27 -10.26 -16.33 2.52
N SER A 28 -10.69 -15.43 3.42
CA SER A 28 -11.18 -14.13 2.97
C SER A 28 -10.02 -13.30 2.40
N PRO A 29 -10.25 -12.46 1.37
CA PRO A 29 -9.23 -11.53 0.88
C PRO A 29 -8.66 -10.63 1.97
N MET A 30 -9.50 -10.23 2.94
CA MET A 30 -9.08 -9.38 4.06
C MET A 30 -8.12 -10.12 4.99
N THR A 31 -8.42 -11.37 5.36
CA THR A 31 -7.54 -12.20 6.18
C THR A 31 -6.19 -12.39 5.48
N TYR A 32 -6.22 -12.70 4.19
CA TYR A 32 -5.01 -12.86 3.38
C TYR A 32 -4.14 -11.58 3.35
N TYR A 33 -4.75 -10.40 3.16
CA TYR A 33 -4.06 -9.11 3.26
C TYR A 33 -3.45 -8.87 4.64
N ASN A 34 -4.19 -9.18 5.71
CA ASN A 34 -3.75 -8.93 7.09
C ASN A 34 -2.59 -9.83 7.48
N ILE A 35 -2.61 -11.11 7.06
CA ILE A 35 -1.51 -12.05 7.28
C ILE A 35 -0.22 -11.50 6.65
N VAL A 36 -0.28 -11.07 5.39
CA VAL A 36 0.87 -10.47 4.69
C VAL A 36 1.36 -9.22 5.43
N ILE A 37 0.46 -8.29 5.78
CA ILE A 37 0.83 -7.07 6.51
C ILE A 37 1.53 -7.40 7.83
N SER A 38 0.99 -8.35 8.61
CA SER A 38 1.58 -8.74 9.90
C SER A 38 3.01 -9.28 9.72
N GLY A 39 3.23 -10.14 8.73
CA GLY A 39 4.55 -10.69 8.43
C GLY A 39 5.55 -9.62 7.98
N LEU A 40 5.12 -8.70 7.13
CA LEU A 40 5.96 -7.57 6.69
C LEU A 40 6.33 -6.65 7.86
N LYS A 41 5.44 -6.45 8.84
CA LYS A 41 5.71 -5.60 10.02
C LYS A 41 6.75 -6.20 10.97
N VAL A 42 6.95 -7.50 10.92
CA VAL A 42 7.97 -8.21 11.73
C VAL A 42 9.14 -8.70 10.90
N ASN A 43 9.27 -8.20 9.66
CA ASN A 43 10.32 -8.55 8.69
C ASN A 43 10.42 -10.06 8.39
N ALA A 44 9.32 -10.81 8.51
CA ALA A 44 9.25 -12.23 8.17
C ALA A 44 9.13 -12.45 6.64
N PHE A 45 10.07 -11.90 5.87
CA PHE A 45 9.96 -11.82 4.42
C PHE A 45 9.91 -13.19 3.74
N ASP A 46 10.75 -14.14 4.16
CA ASP A 46 10.78 -15.49 3.57
C ASP A 46 9.46 -16.22 3.80
N TRP A 47 8.90 -16.07 5.01
CA TRP A 47 7.61 -16.67 5.33
C TRP A 47 6.48 -16.04 4.50
N VAL A 48 6.48 -14.72 4.33
CA VAL A 48 5.50 -14.02 3.47
C VAL A 48 5.66 -14.45 2.01
N ALA A 49 6.89 -14.60 1.52
CA ALA A 49 7.19 -15.06 0.17
C ALA A 49 6.67 -16.48 -0.10
N TRP A 50 6.69 -17.34 0.92
CA TRP A 50 6.07 -18.66 0.88
C TRP A 50 4.53 -18.58 0.96
N PHE A 51 3.99 -17.82 1.92
CA PHE A 51 2.57 -17.75 2.21
C PHE A 51 1.74 -17.32 0.99
N ILE A 52 2.19 -16.26 0.31
CA ILE A 52 1.44 -15.63 -0.79
C ILE A 52 1.10 -16.64 -1.91
N PRO A 53 2.06 -17.31 -2.58
CA PRO A 53 1.76 -18.31 -3.59
C PRO A 53 1.05 -19.55 -3.01
N HIS A 54 1.43 -19.99 -1.81
CA HIS A 54 0.90 -21.21 -1.20
C HIS A 54 -0.61 -21.13 -0.99
N TYR A 55 -1.10 -20.00 -0.44
CA TYR A 55 -2.52 -19.82 -0.14
C TYR A 55 -3.30 -19.08 -1.23
N LYS A 56 -2.69 -18.79 -2.39
CA LYS A 56 -3.37 -18.12 -3.52
C LYS A 56 -4.66 -18.83 -3.91
N ASN A 57 -4.65 -20.17 -3.94
CA ASN A 57 -5.80 -20.97 -4.37
C ASN A 57 -6.89 -21.14 -3.30
N ASN A 58 -6.63 -20.73 -2.06
CA ASN A 58 -7.62 -20.66 -0.98
C ASN A 58 -8.45 -19.36 -1.05
N LEU A 59 -8.15 -18.44 -1.96
CA LEU A 59 -9.00 -17.28 -2.24
C LEU A 59 -10.05 -17.63 -3.29
N ASP A 60 -11.19 -16.94 -3.27
CA ASP A 60 -12.17 -17.03 -4.35
C ASP A 60 -11.56 -16.58 -5.68
N ARG A 61 -11.91 -17.30 -6.76
CA ARG A 61 -11.37 -17.06 -8.11
C ARG A 61 -11.33 -15.59 -8.53
N PRO A 62 -12.37 -14.76 -8.29
CA PRO A 62 -12.35 -13.34 -8.68
C PRO A 62 -11.27 -12.49 -7.98
N HIS A 63 -10.76 -12.95 -6.83
CA HIS A 63 -9.80 -12.21 -6.01
C HIS A 63 -8.37 -12.75 -6.10
N ARG A 64 -8.16 -13.98 -6.57
CA ARG A 64 -6.85 -14.65 -6.55
C ARG A 64 -5.74 -13.81 -7.17
N ASP A 65 -5.94 -13.33 -8.40
CA ASP A 65 -4.88 -12.65 -9.13
C ASP A 65 -4.59 -11.26 -8.59
N SER A 66 -5.62 -10.48 -8.25
CA SER A 66 -5.45 -9.15 -7.69
C SER A 66 -4.84 -9.18 -6.29
N ALA A 67 -5.29 -10.09 -5.42
CA ALA A 67 -4.73 -10.26 -4.09
C ALA A 67 -3.30 -10.79 -4.13
N TYR A 68 -3.01 -11.79 -4.96
CA TYR A 68 -1.66 -12.30 -5.15
C TYR A 68 -0.72 -11.20 -5.63
N SER A 69 -1.08 -10.51 -6.72
CA SER A 69 -0.21 -9.49 -7.33
C SER A 69 0.04 -8.33 -6.37
N PHE A 70 -1.00 -7.84 -5.68
CA PHE A 70 -0.83 -6.74 -4.73
C PHE A 70 0.00 -7.12 -3.50
N ASN A 71 -0.16 -8.32 -2.96
CA ASN A 71 0.64 -8.74 -1.81
C ASN A 71 2.09 -9.07 -2.18
N MET A 72 2.34 -9.66 -3.36
CA MET A 72 3.71 -9.79 -3.86
C MET A 72 4.35 -8.41 -4.04
N ALA A 73 3.61 -7.44 -4.59
CA ALA A 73 4.12 -6.07 -4.74
C ALA A 73 4.46 -5.45 -3.39
N ARG A 74 3.66 -5.70 -2.33
CA ARG A 74 3.97 -5.27 -0.96
C ARG A 74 5.27 -5.87 -0.44
N LEU A 75 5.49 -7.16 -0.66
CA LEU A 75 6.72 -7.84 -0.27
C LEU A 75 7.93 -7.22 -0.98
N HIS A 76 7.88 -7.10 -2.31
CA HIS A 76 8.95 -6.48 -3.09
C HIS A 76 9.19 -5.02 -2.68
N PHE A 77 8.13 -4.25 -2.42
CA PHE A 77 8.25 -2.88 -1.92
C PHE A 77 8.97 -2.83 -0.57
N ALA A 78 8.61 -3.70 0.38
CA ALA A 78 9.27 -3.78 1.69
C ALA A 78 10.75 -4.15 1.58
N GLN A 79 11.11 -4.98 0.59
CA GLN A 79 12.49 -5.35 0.27
C GLN A 79 13.21 -4.32 -0.61
N ARG A 80 12.57 -3.17 -0.94
CA ARG A 80 13.08 -2.14 -1.86
C ARG A 80 13.33 -2.62 -3.29
N ASN A 81 12.72 -3.73 -3.68
CA ASN A 81 12.72 -4.29 -5.04
C ASN A 81 11.66 -3.59 -5.90
N TYR A 82 11.85 -2.29 -6.14
CA TYR A 82 10.83 -1.41 -6.72
C TYR A 82 10.39 -1.79 -8.15
N GLY A 83 11.31 -2.26 -9.00
CA GLY A 83 10.99 -2.69 -10.36
C GLY A 83 9.99 -3.85 -10.38
N GLU A 84 10.26 -4.90 -9.62
CA GLU A 84 9.36 -6.05 -9.48
C GLU A 84 8.01 -5.67 -8.88
N ALA A 85 8.02 -4.79 -7.86
CA ALA A 85 6.78 -4.27 -7.30
C ALA A 85 5.93 -3.57 -8.37
N LEU A 86 6.51 -2.70 -9.20
CA LEU A 86 5.78 -2.02 -10.28
C LEU A 86 5.24 -2.99 -11.33
N LEU A 87 6.02 -4.00 -11.75
CA LEU A 87 5.56 -5.02 -12.70
C LEU A 87 4.30 -5.74 -12.18
N LEU A 88 4.30 -6.12 -10.90
CA LEU A 88 3.15 -6.76 -10.26
C LEU A 88 1.94 -5.81 -10.14
N LEU A 89 2.17 -4.53 -9.83
CA LEU A 89 1.10 -3.53 -9.77
C LEU A 89 0.46 -3.25 -11.14
N GLN A 90 1.18 -3.49 -12.25
CA GLN A 90 0.66 -3.31 -13.61
C GLN A 90 -0.03 -4.57 -14.15
N LYS A 91 0.37 -5.76 -13.68
CA LYS A 91 -0.10 -7.05 -14.21
C LYS A 91 -1.55 -7.38 -13.87
N ALA A 92 -2.03 -6.97 -12.69
CA ALA A 92 -3.35 -7.40 -12.21
C ALA A 92 -4.47 -6.42 -12.55
N ASN A 93 -5.63 -6.97 -12.90
CA ASN A 93 -6.86 -6.20 -13.03
C ASN A 93 -7.52 -6.02 -11.66
N TYR A 94 -7.33 -4.84 -11.05
CA TYR A 94 -7.95 -4.48 -9.79
C TYR A 94 -9.40 -4.02 -9.99
N ARG A 95 -10.32 -4.98 -9.92
CA ARG A 95 -11.77 -4.74 -9.96
C ARG A 95 -12.28 -4.07 -8.69
N ASP A 96 -11.71 -4.43 -7.54
CA ASP A 96 -12.00 -3.76 -6.27
C ASP A 96 -11.35 -2.36 -6.26
N MET A 97 -12.18 -1.36 -6.02
CA MET A 97 -11.83 0.05 -6.13
C MET A 97 -10.79 0.48 -5.09
N LEU A 98 -10.91 -0.02 -3.86
CA LEU A 98 -9.98 0.31 -2.77
C LEU A 98 -8.62 -0.37 -2.97
N THR A 99 -8.61 -1.61 -3.44
CA THR A 99 -7.38 -2.32 -3.82
C THR A 99 -6.69 -1.61 -4.98
N ASN A 100 -7.44 -1.16 -5.99
CA ASN A 100 -6.92 -0.39 -7.11
C ASN A 100 -6.23 0.90 -6.64
N LEU A 101 -6.90 1.66 -5.76
CA LEU A 101 -6.33 2.89 -5.21
C LEU A 101 -5.12 2.62 -4.32
N SER A 102 -5.11 1.52 -3.56
CA SER A 102 -3.96 1.10 -2.76
C SER A 102 -2.76 0.73 -3.64
N ALA A 103 -2.99 0.04 -4.75
CA ALA A 103 -1.96 -0.26 -5.76
C ALA A 103 -1.40 1.02 -6.39
N LYS A 104 -2.27 1.99 -6.73
CA LYS A 104 -1.85 3.31 -7.23
C LYS A 104 -1.06 4.09 -6.17
N THR A 105 -1.45 4.05 -4.91
CA THR A 105 -0.69 4.66 -3.82
C THR A 105 0.69 4.02 -3.68
N MET A 106 0.83 2.70 -3.84
CA MET A 106 2.14 2.05 -3.81
C MET A 106 3.03 2.50 -4.97
N ALA A 107 2.50 2.51 -6.20
CA ALA A 107 3.25 2.99 -7.37
C ALA A 107 3.71 4.45 -7.20
N LEU A 108 2.86 5.31 -6.63
CA LEU A 108 3.23 6.68 -6.27
C LEU A 108 4.45 6.72 -5.34
N LYS A 109 4.44 5.92 -4.27
CA LYS A 109 5.55 5.88 -3.31
C LYS A 109 6.84 5.40 -3.99
N ILE A 110 6.73 4.40 -4.87
CA ILE A 110 7.87 3.90 -5.65
C ILE A 110 8.44 5.00 -6.54
N TYR A 111 7.62 5.66 -7.37
CA TYR A 111 8.10 6.72 -8.26
C TYR A 111 8.72 7.89 -7.48
N TYR A 112 8.17 8.21 -6.31
CA TYR A 112 8.74 9.22 -5.43
C TYR A 112 10.13 8.81 -4.93
N GLU A 113 10.29 7.59 -4.42
CA GLU A 113 11.57 7.10 -3.89
C GLU A 113 12.64 6.90 -4.98
N GLN A 114 12.23 6.65 -6.23
CA GLN A 114 13.14 6.57 -7.37
C GLN A 114 13.49 7.94 -7.98
N GLY A 115 12.84 9.04 -7.55
CA GLY A 115 13.06 10.37 -8.13
C GLY A 115 12.43 10.55 -9.52
N GLU A 116 11.50 9.68 -9.91
CA GLU A 116 10.85 9.68 -11.23
C GLU A 116 9.71 10.72 -11.28
N HIS A 117 10.08 12.00 -11.19
CA HIS A 117 9.12 13.09 -10.96
C HIS A 117 8.09 13.26 -12.08
N GLU A 118 8.49 13.13 -13.35
CA GLU A 118 7.58 13.27 -14.50
C GLU A 118 6.56 12.13 -14.56
N VAL A 119 7.01 10.91 -14.31
CA VAL A 119 6.16 9.72 -14.23
C VAL A 119 5.19 9.84 -13.06
N LEU A 120 5.70 10.27 -11.91
CA LEU A 120 4.88 10.50 -10.73
C LEU A 120 3.81 11.56 -10.97
N GLN A 121 4.16 12.69 -11.60
CA GLN A 121 3.18 13.74 -11.93
C GLN A 121 2.06 13.20 -12.82
N SER A 122 2.41 12.48 -13.89
CA SER A 122 1.44 11.83 -14.78
C SER A 122 0.57 10.82 -14.04
N HIS A 123 1.15 10.05 -13.13
CA HIS A 123 0.44 9.08 -12.30
C HIS A 123 -0.55 9.76 -11.33
N LEU A 124 -0.18 10.87 -10.71
CA LEU A 124 -1.05 11.68 -9.84
C LEU A 124 -2.26 12.21 -10.61
N ASP A 125 -2.07 12.66 -11.84
CA ASP A 125 -3.16 13.15 -12.69
C ASP A 125 -4.10 12.02 -13.13
N ALA A 126 -3.55 10.84 -13.45
CA ALA A 126 -4.34 9.64 -13.69
C ALA A 126 -5.14 9.20 -12.46
N MET A 127 -4.55 9.22 -11.26
CA MET A 127 -5.23 8.95 -9.99
C MET A 127 -6.38 9.94 -9.77
N ASN A 128 -6.14 11.24 -9.96
CA ASN A 128 -7.17 12.26 -9.80
C ASN A 128 -8.34 12.06 -10.77
N ASN A 129 -8.05 11.74 -12.04
CA ASN A 129 -9.07 11.44 -13.05
C ASN A 129 -9.87 10.16 -12.73
N TYR A 130 -9.23 9.16 -12.11
CA TYR A 130 -9.92 7.98 -11.60
C TYR A 130 -10.90 8.32 -10.46
N LEU A 131 -10.46 9.13 -9.49
CA LEU A 131 -11.30 9.59 -8.37
C LEU A 131 -12.49 10.48 -8.82
N ARG A 132 -12.31 11.25 -9.90
CA ARG A 132 -13.40 12.06 -10.48
C ARG A 132 -14.49 11.20 -11.14
N ARG A 133 -14.08 10.10 -11.79
CA ARG A 133 -14.99 9.16 -12.46
C ARG A 133 -15.74 8.25 -11.48
N ASN A 134 -15.09 7.88 -10.37
CA ASN A 134 -15.63 6.93 -9.40
C ASN A 134 -16.18 7.65 -8.15
N ARG A 135 -17.43 8.15 -8.23
CA ARG A 135 -18.05 8.91 -7.12
C ARG A 135 -18.50 8.05 -5.93
N VAL A 136 -18.56 6.72 -6.10
CA VAL A 136 -19.04 5.76 -5.09
C VAL A 136 -17.99 5.44 -4.01
N ILE A 137 -16.78 6.03 -4.08
CA ILE A 137 -15.69 5.81 -3.12
C ILE A 137 -16.07 6.20 -1.67
N GLY A 138 -17.08 7.06 -1.51
CA GLY A 138 -17.54 7.50 -0.19
C GLY A 138 -16.45 8.26 0.57
N TYR A 139 -16.36 7.99 1.88
CA TYR A 139 -15.47 8.72 2.79
C TYR A 139 -13.97 8.54 2.49
N HIS A 140 -13.58 7.46 1.80
CA HIS A 140 -12.17 7.25 1.42
C HIS A 140 -11.67 8.26 0.39
N ARG A 141 -12.58 8.94 -0.33
CA ARG A 141 -12.22 9.82 -1.45
C ARG A 141 -11.33 10.96 -0.99
N GLU A 142 -11.66 11.54 0.16
CA GLU A 142 -10.91 12.69 0.70
C GLU A 142 -9.48 12.30 1.05
N ASN A 143 -9.25 11.08 1.58
CA ASN A 143 -7.91 10.58 1.86
C ASN A 143 -7.03 10.55 0.61
N TYR A 144 -7.55 10.04 -0.51
CA TYR A 144 -6.76 9.97 -1.74
C TYR A 144 -6.55 11.34 -2.39
N LEU A 145 -7.52 12.25 -2.28
CA LEU A 145 -7.32 13.64 -2.72
C LEU A 145 -6.28 14.37 -1.87
N ASN A 146 -6.27 14.15 -0.56
CA ASN A 146 -5.26 14.70 0.34
C ASN A 146 -3.88 14.14 0.01
N LEU A 147 -3.79 12.83 -0.21
CA LEU A 147 -2.56 12.16 -0.64
C LEU A 147 -2.02 12.74 -1.96
N ILE A 148 -2.87 12.95 -2.97
CA ILE A 148 -2.46 13.58 -4.24
C ILE A 148 -1.98 15.02 -4.01
N ARG A 149 -2.75 15.83 -3.27
CA ARG A 149 -2.42 17.24 -2.98
C ARG A 149 -1.09 17.36 -2.23
N THR A 150 -0.89 16.54 -1.21
CA THR A 150 0.35 16.50 -0.41
C THR A 150 1.54 16.11 -1.28
N THR A 151 1.40 15.08 -2.12
CA THR A 151 2.49 14.66 -3.00
C THR A 151 2.89 15.76 -3.99
N LYS A 152 1.92 16.45 -4.61
CA LYS A 152 2.19 17.59 -5.50
C LYS A 152 2.92 18.73 -4.78
N ARG A 153 2.54 19.03 -3.53
CA ARG A 153 3.24 20.03 -2.71
C ARG A 153 4.67 19.63 -2.40
N MET A 154 4.92 18.36 -2.12
CA MET A 154 6.28 17.85 -1.90
C MET A 154 7.16 17.96 -3.14
N LEU A 155 6.62 17.64 -4.33
CA LEU A 155 7.34 17.81 -5.60
C LEU A 155 7.67 19.27 -5.92
N ALA A 156 6.82 20.19 -5.50
CA ALA A 156 7.01 21.63 -5.70
C ALA A 156 7.85 22.30 -4.61
N LEU A 157 8.34 21.55 -3.60
CA LEU A 157 9.17 22.14 -2.55
C LEU A 157 10.48 22.69 -3.15
N PRO A 158 10.85 23.95 -2.85
CA PRO A 158 12.14 24.49 -3.23
C PRO A 158 13.29 23.66 -2.64
N LYS A 159 14.38 23.49 -3.40
CA LYS A 159 15.60 22.85 -2.89
C LYS A 159 16.24 23.75 -1.82
N GLY A 160 16.23 23.31 -0.56
CA GLY A 160 16.86 24.02 0.56
C GLY A 160 16.15 23.81 1.90
N LYS A 161 16.79 24.22 3.00
CA LYS A 161 16.18 24.27 4.34
C LYS A 161 15.47 25.61 4.50
N GLY A 162 14.15 25.59 4.68
CA GLY A 162 13.38 26.83 4.80
C GLY A 162 11.99 26.63 5.41
N SER A 163 11.36 27.76 5.74
CA SER A 163 10.01 27.83 6.31
C SER A 163 8.97 27.02 5.54
N ALA A 164 9.11 26.89 4.22
CA ALA A 164 8.20 26.10 3.38
C ALA A 164 8.14 24.61 3.77
N LYS A 165 9.28 24.00 4.15
CA LYS A 165 9.34 22.61 4.61
C LYS A 165 8.61 22.44 5.95
N GLU A 166 8.80 23.38 6.88
CA GLU A 166 8.12 23.39 8.18
C GLU A 166 6.61 23.59 8.04
N ILE A 167 6.19 24.50 7.15
CA ILE A 167 4.77 24.71 6.83
C ILE A 167 4.16 23.42 6.27
N LEU A 168 4.81 22.77 5.31
CA LEU A 168 4.30 21.52 4.75
C LEU A 168 4.28 20.40 5.79
N ARG A 169 5.30 20.31 6.65
CA ARG A 169 5.34 19.35 7.77
C ARG A 169 4.15 19.56 8.71
N SER A 170 3.84 20.80 9.07
CA SER A 170 2.67 21.15 9.90
C SER A 170 1.36 20.75 9.22
N GLN A 171 1.20 21.08 7.94
CA GLN A 171 0.03 20.68 7.14
C GLN A 171 -0.12 19.15 7.07
N ILE A 172 0.97 18.42 6.86
CA ILE A 172 0.95 16.96 6.86
C ILE A 172 0.55 16.42 8.23
N LYS A 173 0.88 17.06 9.35
CA LYS A 173 0.46 16.60 10.69
C LYS A 173 -1.03 16.83 10.95
N THR A 174 -1.60 17.91 10.42
CA THR A 174 -3.00 18.31 10.71
C THR A 174 -4.03 17.85 9.68
N THR A 175 -3.61 17.47 8.47
CA THR A 175 -4.53 17.02 7.40
C THR A 175 -5.23 15.72 7.81
N ASP A 176 -6.55 15.69 7.81
CA ASP A 176 -7.34 14.49 8.13
C ASP A 176 -8.51 14.36 7.14
N PRO A 177 -8.72 13.19 6.50
CA PRO A 177 -7.93 11.97 6.57
C PRO A 177 -6.61 12.02 5.78
N LEU A 178 -5.56 11.39 6.33
CA LEU A 178 -4.29 11.14 5.64
C LEU A 178 -3.62 9.86 6.15
N THR A 179 -3.89 8.74 5.48
CA THR A 179 -3.41 7.40 5.86
C THR A 179 -1.90 7.22 5.73
N GLU A 180 -1.28 7.83 4.73
CA GLU A 180 0.17 7.75 4.49
C GLU A 180 0.98 8.84 5.24
N ARG A 181 0.43 9.44 6.30
CA ARG A 181 1.06 10.54 7.05
C ARG A 181 2.49 10.22 7.49
N ALA A 182 2.70 9.03 8.04
CA ALA A 182 4.01 8.61 8.52
C ALA A 182 5.05 8.58 7.39
N TRP A 183 4.66 8.06 6.22
CA TRP A 183 5.54 8.01 5.05
C TRP A 183 5.87 9.41 4.52
N PHE A 184 4.88 10.31 4.43
CA PHE A 184 5.13 11.69 4.01
C PHE A 184 6.10 12.43 4.95
N LEU A 185 5.95 12.24 6.27
CA LEU A 185 6.87 12.83 7.24
C LEU A 185 8.27 12.25 7.10
N GLU A 186 8.41 10.94 6.91
CA GLU A 186 9.70 10.29 6.65
C GLU A 186 10.37 10.86 5.38
N MET A 187 9.62 10.99 4.28
CA MET A 187 10.15 11.52 3.02
C MET A 187 10.58 12.98 3.14
N LEU A 188 9.95 13.77 4.02
CA LEU A 188 10.43 15.12 4.29
C LEU A 188 11.77 15.12 5.02
N GLU A 189 12.11 14.13 5.83
CA GLU A 189 13.39 14.12 6.56
C GLU A 189 14.58 13.62 5.72
N LYS A 190 14.31 12.89 4.64
CA LYS A 190 15.32 12.50 3.64
C LYS A 190 15.82 13.72 2.87
#